data_AF-A0A3S3PMX5-F1
#
_entry.id   AF-A0A3S3PMX5-F1
#
_cell.length_a   1.000
_cell.length_b   1.000
_cell.length_c   1.000
_cell.angle_alpha   90.00
_cell.angle_beta   90.00
_cell.angle_gamma   90.00
#
_symmetry.space_group_name_H-M   'P 1'
#
loop_
_entity.id
_entity.type
_entity.pdbx_description
1 polymer ?
#
loop_
_entity_poly.entity_id
_entity_poly.type
_entity_poly.pdbx_seq_one_letter_code
_entity_poly.pdbx_strand_id
1 'polypeptide(L)'
;MDTKKARLLFKSITKTNPKHPAGWIGAARLEEAAGDMPTARQLIQKGCKECPKSGDVWLEACKLANSNKEEARARARMKLSKEPAIWITAAKLGEANGNTAKVGEIRERGIHALQGVFDREGWLMEPEAAEQAGSVVTCQAIIRNAVCIGVEVEDQMTWVADAEECEERASIETARAIYDHALSVFPTKTNESVWLKAAQLEKNHGTRESLDALLTKAVICMPHAEVLWLMGAKEKSLLGNLTAARAILQEAHASIPNSE
;
A
#
# COMPACT_ATOMS: atom_id res chain seq x y z
N MET A 1 5.38 -16.82 -36.10
CA MET A 1 4.42 -17.92 -35.84
C MET A 1 3.20 -17.69 -36.70
N ASP A 2 2.68 -18.74 -37.33
CA ASP A 2 1.51 -18.68 -38.22
C ASP A 2 0.26 -18.41 -37.36
N THR A 3 -0.23 -17.16 -37.36
CA THR A 3 -1.33 -16.69 -36.50
C THR A 3 -2.61 -17.51 -36.70
N LYS A 4 -2.82 -18.05 -37.91
CA LYS A 4 -3.93 -18.95 -38.22
C LYS A 4 -3.84 -20.29 -37.49
N LYS A 5 -2.64 -20.88 -37.43
CA LYS A 5 -2.41 -22.15 -36.68
C LYS A 5 -2.55 -21.94 -35.18
N ALA A 6 -2.04 -20.82 -34.67
CA ALA A 6 -2.18 -20.46 -33.25
C ALA A 6 -3.66 -20.26 -32.85
N ARG A 7 -4.46 -19.59 -33.68
CA ARG A 7 -5.92 -19.45 -33.47
C ARG A 7 -6.63 -20.79 -33.40
N LEU A 8 -6.30 -21.71 -34.31
CA LEU A 8 -6.88 -23.05 -34.33
C LEU A 8 -6.51 -23.86 -33.08
N LEU A 9 -5.25 -23.76 -32.64
CA LEU A 9 -4.76 -24.41 -31.43
C LEU A 9 -5.51 -23.92 -30.19
N PHE A 10 -5.58 -22.61 -29.96
CA PHE A 10 -6.28 -22.07 -28.80
C PHE A 10 -7.79 -22.30 -28.85
N LYS A 11 -8.41 -22.28 -30.05
CA LYS A 11 -9.83 -22.63 -30.21
C LYS A 11 -10.09 -24.10 -29.91
N SER A 12 -9.15 -24.98 -30.25
CA SER A 12 -9.21 -26.40 -29.86
C SER A 12 -9.07 -26.54 -28.35
N ILE A 13 -8.06 -25.92 -27.74
CA ILE A 13 -7.79 -25.97 -26.29
C ILE A 13 -8.97 -25.44 -25.47
N THR A 14 -9.55 -24.30 -25.85
CA THR A 14 -10.70 -23.70 -25.14
C THR A 14 -11.97 -24.52 -25.30
N LYS A 15 -12.10 -25.32 -26.37
CA LYS A 15 -13.24 -26.22 -26.60
C LYS A 15 -13.06 -27.57 -25.89
N THR A 16 -11.85 -28.13 -25.89
CA THR A 16 -11.54 -29.41 -25.26
C THR A 16 -11.40 -29.29 -23.74
N ASN A 17 -10.85 -28.18 -23.26
CA ASN A 17 -10.72 -27.88 -21.84
C ASN A 17 -11.13 -26.43 -21.53
N PRO A 18 -12.45 -26.15 -21.42
CA PRO A 18 -12.96 -24.81 -21.09
C PRO A 18 -12.52 -24.30 -19.72
N LYS A 19 -12.12 -25.20 -18.79
CA LYS A 19 -11.68 -24.85 -17.44
C LYS A 19 -10.19 -24.51 -17.35
N HIS A 20 -9.47 -24.49 -18.47
CA HIS A 20 -8.04 -24.21 -18.50
C HIS A 20 -7.74 -22.70 -18.68
N PRO A 21 -7.27 -21.99 -17.65
CA PRO A 21 -7.09 -20.53 -17.67
C PRO A 21 -6.14 -20.04 -18.76
N ALA A 22 -4.98 -20.69 -18.90
CA ALA A 22 -3.94 -20.30 -19.86
C ALA A 22 -4.39 -20.47 -21.33
N GLY A 23 -5.39 -21.31 -21.59
CA GLY A 23 -5.99 -21.44 -22.93
C GLY A 23 -6.73 -20.16 -23.35
N TRP A 24 -7.50 -19.58 -22.43
CA TRP A 24 -8.23 -18.34 -22.66
C TRP A 24 -7.31 -17.11 -22.69
N ILE A 25 -6.32 -17.06 -21.80
CA ILE A 25 -5.31 -15.98 -21.77
C ILE A 25 -4.49 -15.98 -23.06
N GLY A 26 -4.00 -17.15 -23.48
CA GLY A 26 -3.26 -17.28 -24.74
C GLY A 26 -4.08 -16.89 -25.97
N ALA A 27 -5.37 -17.25 -26.00
CA ALA A 27 -6.29 -16.83 -27.06
C ALA A 27 -6.47 -15.30 -27.10
N ALA A 28 -6.64 -14.67 -25.94
CA ALA A 28 -6.84 -13.22 -25.85
C ALA A 28 -5.57 -12.44 -26.25
N ARG A 29 -4.40 -12.85 -25.76
CA ARG A 29 -3.10 -12.25 -26.12
C ARG A 29 -2.76 -12.39 -27.60
N LEU A 30 -3.17 -13.50 -28.23
CA LEU A 30 -2.98 -13.70 -29.66
C LEU A 30 -3.79 -12.69 -30.49
N GLU A 31 -5.04 -12.42 -30.10
CA GLU A 31 -5.87 -11.44 -30.79
C GLU A 31 -5.44 -10.00 -30.50
N GLU A 32 -4.94 -9.72 -29.29
CA GLU A 32 -4.29 -8.44 -28.96
C GLU A 32 -3.06 -8.20 -29.84
N ALA A 33 -2.17 -9.20 -29.98
CA ALA A 33 -1.00 -9.11 -30.85
C ALA A 33 -1.36 -8.99 -32.34
N ALA A 34 -2.57 -9.44 -32.74
CA ALA A 34 -3.10 -9.27 -34.08
C ALA A 34 -3.83 -7.93 -34.29
N GLY A 35 -3.96 -7.09 -33.25
CA GLY A 35 -4.65 -5.81 -33.28
C GLY A 35 -6.18 -5.89 -33.14
N ASP A 36 -6.75 -7.09 -32.96
CA ASP A 36 -8.19 -7.31 -32.80
C ASP A 36 -8.60 -7.26 -31.32
N MET A 37 -8.58 -6.04 -30.79
CA MET A 37 -8.98 -5.76 -29.40
C MET A 37 -10.44 -6.15 -29.08
N PRO A 38 -11.44 -5.95 -29.97
CA PRO A 38 -12.81 -6.41 -29.73
C PRO A 38 -12.89 -7.92 -29.49
N THR A 39 -12.24 -8.72 -30.32
CA THR A 39 -12.29 -10.18 -30.22
C THR A 39 -11.51 -10.69 -29.02
N ALA A 40 -10.36 -10.09 -28.71
CA ALA A 40 -9.60 -10.36 -27.49
C ALA A 40 -10.46 -10.19 -26.22
N ARG A 41 -11.26 -9.12 -26.14
CA ARG A 41 -12.16 -8.86 -25.01
C ARG A 41 -13.31 -9.87 -24.92
N GLN A 42 -13.89 -10.27 -26.05
CA GLN A 42 -14.95 -11.28 -26.05
C GLN A 42 -14.42 -12.64 -25.57
N LEU A 43 -13.21 -13.00 -25.98
CA LEU A 43 -12.55 -14.26 -25.59
C LEU A 43 -12.24 -14.26 -24.09
N ILE A 44 -11.65 -13.19 -23.55
CA ILE A 44 -11.33 -13.14 -22.13
C ILE A 44 -12.60 -13.11 -21.27
N GLN A 45 -13.68 -12.47 -21.73
CA GLN A 45 -14.97 -12.45 -21.03
C GLN A 45 -15.63 -13.84 -20.99
N LYS A 46 -15.46 -14.65 -22.05
CA LYS A 46 -15.84 -16.07 -22.04
C LYS A 46 -14.96 -16.86 -21.08
N GLY A 47 -13.65 -16.61 -21.08
CA GLY A 47 -12.70 -17.17 -20.11
C GLY A 47 -13.11 -16.90 -18.67
N CYS A 48 -13.52 -15.67 -18.34
CA CYS A 48 -14.03 -15.31 -17.00
C CYS A 48 -15.29 -16.09 -16.59
N LYS A 49 -16.16 -16.45 -17.54
CA LYS A 49 -17.38 -17.23 -17.28
C LYS A 49 -17.07 -18.70 -17.02
N GLU A 50 -16.17 -19.27 -17.82
CA GLU A 50 -15.78 -20.68 -17.75
C GLU A 50 -14.78 -20.96 -16.61
N CYS A 51 -13.90 -19.99 -16.32
CA CYS A 51 -12.87 -20.06 -15.27
C CYS A 51 -13.07 -18.98 -14.19
N PRO A 52 -14.16 -19.02 -13.41
CA PRO A 52 -14.43 -17.97 -12.42
C PRO A 52 -13.46 -17.98 -11.24
N LYS A 53 -12.74 -19.09 -11.00
CA LYS A 53 -11.84 -19.31 -9.86
C LYS A 53 -10.38 -18.91 -10.11
N SER A 54 -10.00 -18.52 -11.33
CA SER A 54 -8.59 -18.25 -11.67
C SER A 54 -8.34 -16.75 -11.77
N GLY A 55 -7.52 -16.22 -10.85
CA GLY A 55 -7.13 -14.81 -10.83
C GLY A 55 -6.47 -14.31 -12.10
N ASP A 56 -5.59 -15.12 -12.71
CA ASP A 56 -4.85 -14.74 -13.91
C ASP A 56 -5.76 -14.32 -15.08
N VAL A 57 -6.90 -15.02 -15.27
CA VAL A 57 -7.87 -14.71 -16.33
C VAL A 57 -8.55 -13.37 -16.06
N TRP A 58 -8.87 -13.09 -14.80
CA TRP A 58 -9.49 -11.83 -14.41
C TRP A 58 -8.50 -10.66 -14.42
N LEU A 59 -7.24 -10.90 -14.05
CA LEU A 59 -6.16 -9.92 -14.18
C LEU A 59 -5.96 -9.54 -15.64
N GLU A 60 -5.91 -10.52 -16.54
CA GLU A 60 -5.81 -10.26 -17.98
C GLU A 60 -7.06 -9.55 -18.53
N ALA A 61 -8.26 -9.90 -18.07
CA ALA A 61 -9.49 -9.20 -18.42
C ALA A 61 -9.48 -7.74 -17.97
N CYS A 62 -8.88 -7.44 -16.81
CA CYS A 62 -8.72 -6.08 -16.32
C CYS A 62 -7.72 -5.27 -17.15
N LYS A 63 -6.66 -5.90 -17.66
CA LYS A 63 -5.68 -5.25 -18.57
C LYS A 63 -6.30 -4.90 -19.92
N LEU A 64 -7.06 -5.83 -20.51
CA LEU A 64 -7.68 -5.71 -21.83
C LEU A 64 -8.93 -4.81 -21.87
N ALA A 65 -9.46 -4.42 -20.72
CA ALA A 65 -10.63 -3.54 -20.63
C ALA A 65 -10.30 -2.11 -21.09
N ASN A 66 -11.21 -1.49 -21.86
CA ASN A 66 -11.14 -0.07 -22.28
C ASN A 66 -11.69 0.85 -21.16
N SER A 67 -12.57 1.80 -21.47
CA SER A 67 -13.21 2.71 -20.50
C SER A 67 -14.00 1.97 -19.40
N ASN A 68 -14.39 0.71 -19.61
CA ASN A 68 -15.13 -0.12 -18.64
C ASN A 68 -14.23 -0.95 -17.70
N LYS A 69 -12.97 -0.53 -17.48
CA LYS A 69 -12.03 -1.17 -16.53
C LYS A 69 -12.64 -1.36 -15.13
N GLU A 70 -13.46 -0.41 -14.66
CA GLU A 70 -14.07 -0.50 -13.33
C GLU A 70 -15.11 -1.62 -13.20
N GLU A 71 -15.95 -1.82 -14.21
CA GLU A 71 -16.96 -2.88 -14.18
C GLU A 71 -16.34 -4.27 -14.27
N ALA A 72 -15.31 -4.42 -15.11
CA ALA A 72 -14.58 -5.69 -15.22
C ALA A 72 -13.98 -6.10 -13.86
N ARG A 73 -13.48 -5.11 -13.11
CA ARG A 73 -12.96 -5.30 -11.75
C ARG A 73 -14.02 -5.52 -10.71
N ALA A 74 -15.17 -4.86 -10.80
CA ALA A 74 -16.30 -5.14 -9.91
C ALA A 74 -16.75 -6.60 -10.06
N ARG A 75 -16.79 -7.10 -11.31
CA ARG A 75 -17.08 -8.50 -11.63
C ARG A 75 -16.00 -9.46 -11.11
N ALA A 76 -14.72 -9.11 -11.25
CA ALA A 76 -13.60 -9.87 -10.72
C ALA A 76 -13.68 -9.98 -9.17
N ARG A 77 -13.87 -8.85 -8.49
CA ARG A 77 -13.99 -8.77 -7.02
C ARG A 77 -15.16 -9.57 -6.46
N MET A 78 -16.29 -9.62 -7.17
CA MET A 78 -17.44 -10.44 -6.74
C MET A 78 -17.18 -11.95 -6.85
N LYS A 79 -16.30 -12.39 -7.76
CA LYS A 79 -16.05 -13.81 -8.02
C LYS A 79 -14.79 -14.33 -7.33
N LEU A 80 -13.82 -13.46 -7.10
CA LEU A 80 -12.54 -13.74 -6.47
C LEU A 80 -12.31 -12.82 -5.28
N SER A 81 -13.29 -12.79 -4.37
CA SER A 81 -13.24 -11.97 -3.17
C SER A 81 -12.02 -12.28 -2.29
N LYS A 82 -11.53 -13.52 -2.35
CA LYS A 82 -10.41 -14.04 -1.53
C LYS A 82 -9.01 -13.86 -2.13
N GLU A 83 -8.87 -13.25 -3.31
CA GLU A 83 -7.55 -13.13 -3.96
C GLU A 83 -7.01 -11.68 -3.87
N PRO A 84 -5.92 -11.42 -3.12
CA PRO A 84 -5.42 -10.07 -2.88
C PRO A 84 -4.92 -9.35 -4.13
N ALA A 85 -4.34 -10.08 -5.08
CA ALA A 85 -3.79 -9.51 -6.31
C ALA A 85 -4.82 -8.68 -7.10
N ILE A 86 -6.10 -9.05 -7.03
CA ILE A 86 -7.20 -8.35 -7.71
C ILE A 86 -7.53 -7.03 -7.00
N TRP A 87 -7.47 -7.01 -5.67
CA TRP A 87 -7.70 -5.82 -4.87
C TRP A 87 -6.55 -4.81 -5.03
N ILE A 88 -5.31 -5.30 -5.03
CA ILE A 88 -4.10 -4.47 -5.17
C ILE A 88 -4.00 -3.87 -6.58
N THR A 89 -4.25 -4.66 -7.63
CA THR A 89 -4.25 -4.13 -9.01
C THR A 89 -5.40 -3.15 -9.26
N ALA A 90 -6.53 -3.31 -8.56
CA ALA A 90 -7.61 -2.33 -8.58
C ALA A 90 -7.21 -1.02 -7.86
N ALA A 91 -6.53 -1.11 -6.71
CA ALA A 91 -6.02 0.03 -5.96
C ALA A 91 -4.95 0.80 -6.75
N LYS A 92 -3.91 0.11 -7.27
CA LYS A 92 -2.82 0.71 -8.07
C LYS A 92 -3.34 1.50 -9.28
N LEU A 93 -4.38 1.02 -9.98
CA LEU A 93 -4.96 1.79 -11.08
C LEU A 93 -5.92 2.88 -10.62
N GLY A 94 -6.61 2.71 -9.48
CA GLY A 94 -7.40 3.78 -8.88
C GLY A 94 -6.53 5.02 -8.59
N GLU A 95 -5.33 4.77 -8.06
CA GLU A 95 -4.29 5.76 -7.85
C GLU A 95 -3.77 6.37 -9.17
N ALA A 96 -3.44 5.53 -10.17
CA ALA A 96 -3.00 6.01 -11.49
C ALA A 96 -4.04 6.89 -12.21
N ASN A 97 -5.33 6.69 -11.92
CA ASN A 97 -6.44 7.50 -12.46
C ASN A 97 -6.77 8.73 -11.59
N GLY A 98 -6.02 8.98 -10.51
CA GLY A 98 -6.24 10.12 -9.59
C GLY A 98 -7.46 9.98 -8.68
N ASN A 99 -8.07 8.79 -8.59
CA ASN A 99 -9.28 8.57 -7.78
C ASN A 99 -8.94 7.99 -6.40
N THR A 100 -8.33 8.82 -5.56
CA THR A 100 -7.85 8.45 -4.21
C THR A 100 -8.99 8.05 -3.25
N ALA A 101 -10.18 8.63 -3.40
CA ALA A 101 -11.34 8.30 -2.57
C ALA A 101 -11.83 6.85 -2.81
N LYS A 102 -11.85 6.38 -4.06
CA LYS A 102 -12.22 5.00 -4.39
C LYS A 102 -11.18 3.98 -3.94
N VAL A 103 -9.89 4.35 -3.86
CA VAL A 103 -8.86 3.46 -3.31
C VAL A 103 -9.22 3.09 -1.86
N GLY A 104 -9.75 4.04 -1.09
CA GLY A 104 -10.23 3.80 0.28
C GLY A 104 -11.46 2.87 0.39
N GLU A 105 -12.41 2.94 -0.54
CA GLU A 105 -13.60 2.07 -0.56
C GLU A 105 -13.28 0.65 -1.07
N ILE A 106 -12.43 0.55 -2.11
CA ILE A 106 -11.91 -0.72 -2.62
C ILE A 106 -11.10 -1.42 -1.52
N ARG A 107 -10.38 -0.63 -0.70
CA ARG A 107 -9.60 -1.06 0.47
C ARG A 107 -10.47 -1.71 1.54
N GLU A 108 -11.48 -1.03 2.08
CA GLU A 108 -12.31 -1.58 3.18
C GLU A 108 -13.01 -2.88 2.80
N ARG A 109 -13.54 -2.95 1.57
CA ARG A 109 -14.20 -4.16 1.06
C ARG A 109 -13.21 -5.30 0.79
N GLY A 110 -11.99 -4.98 0.34
CA GLY A 110 -10.96 -5.97 0.08
C GLY A 110 -10.48 -6.63 1.36
N ILE A 111 -10.24 -5.84 2.41
CA ILE A 111 -9.74 -6.35 3.68
C ILE A 111 -10.80 -7.19 4.40
N HIS A 112 -12.07 -6.76 4.43
CA HIS A 112 -13.15 -7.59 4.97
C HIS A 112 -13.30 -8.91 4.17
N ALA A 113 -13.00 -8.91 2.87
CA ALA A 113 -13.04 -10.12 2.05
C ALA A 113 -11.81 -11.03 2.20
N LEU A 114 -10.67 -10.48 2.63
CA LEU A 114 -9.38 -11.15 2.79
C LEU A 114 -9.03 -11.48 4.25
N GLN A 115 -9.81 -11.01 5.21
CA GLN A 115 -9.68 -11.39 6.63
C GLN A 115 -9.71 -12.93 6.76
N GLY A 116 -8.62 -13.48 7.29
CA GLY A 116 -8.44 -14.93 7.51
C GLY A 116 -7.84 -15.72 6.33
N VAL A 117 -7.39 -15.07 5.25
CA VAL A 117 -6.71 -15.74 4.12
C VAL A 117 -5.19 -15.56 4.15
N PHE A 118 -4.67 -14.59 4.90
CA PHE A 118 -3.26 -14.23 4.93
C PHE A 118 -2.68 -14.22 6.34
N ASP A 119 -1.43 -14.66 6.44
CA ASP A 119 -0.56 -14.42 7.58
C ASP A 119 0.01 -12.99 7.52
N ARG A 120 0.35 -12.41 8.68
CA ARG A 120 0.82 -11.02 8.85
C ARG A 120 2.01 -10.68 7.93
N GLU A 121 2.96 -11.59 7.77
CA GLU A 121 4.13 -11.43 6.91
C GLU A 121 3.78 -11.30 5.41
N GLY A 122 2.79 -12.08 4.95
CA GLY A 122 2.33 -12.00 3.56
C GLY A 122 1.68 -10.65 3.25
N TRP A 123 1.05 -10.04 4.25
CA TRP A 123 0.51 -8.69 4.13
C TRP A 123 1.57 -7.60 4.11
N LEU A 124 2.74 -7.81 4.72
CA LEU A 124 3.85 -6.85 4.73
C LEU A 124 4.67 -6.86 3.43
N MET A 125 4.65 -7.96 2.66
CA MET A 125 5.30 -8.01 1.34
C MET A 125 4.57 -7.21 0.25
N GLU A 126 3.24 -7.14 0.32
CA GLU A 126 2.43 -6.43 -0.66
C GLU A 126 2.62 -4.89 -0.69
N PRO A 127 2.75 -4.18 0.44
CA PRO A 127 3.05 -2.75 0.45
C PRO A 127 4.47 -2.47 -0.05
N GLU A 128 5.46 -3.32 0.27
CA GLU A 128 6.82 -3.22 -0.30
C GLU A 128 6.78 -3.32 -1.84
N ALA A 129 6.02 -4.29 -2.37
CA ALA A 129 5.80 -4.43 -3.82
C ALA A 129 4.98 -3.28 -4.43
N ALA A 130 4.20 -2.54 -3.64
CA ALA A 130 3.50 -1.33 -4.09
C ALA A 130 4.44 -0.11 -4.11
N GLU A 131 5.31 0.02 -3.10
CA GLU A 131 6.35 1.04 -3.03
C GLU A 131 7.35 0.91 -4.17
N GLN A 132 7.85 -0.30 -4.44
CA GLN A 132 8.77 -0.56 -5.55
C GLN A 132 8.15 -0.23 -6.92
N ALA A 133 6.82 -0.26 -7.02
CA ALA A 133 6.06 0.13 -8.20
C ALA A 133 5.72 1.64 -8.25
N GLY A 134 6.18 2.43 -7.26
CA GLY A 134 5.92 3.87 -7.14
C GLY A 134 4.51 4.24 -6.68
N SER A 135 3.74 3.27 -6.17
CA SER A 135 2.34 3.45 -5.74
C SER A 135 2.27 3.68 -4.22
N VAL A 136 2.72 4.86 -3.79
CA VAL A 136 2.89 5.21 -2.35
C VAL A 136 1.55 5.28 -1.62
N VAL A 137 0.49 5.79 -2.25
CA VAL A 137 -0.84 5.87 -1.59
C VAL A 137 -1.42 4.48 -1.39
N THR A 138 -1.18 3.58 -2.34
CA THR A 138 -1.56 2.17 -2.20
C THR A 138 -0.79 1.51 -1.05
N CYS A 139 0.52 1.75 -0.92
CA CYS A 139 1.33 1.24 0.20
C CYS A 139 0.77 1.72 1.56
N GLN A 140 0.60 3.03 1.75
CA GLN A 140 0.06 3.61 2.97
C GLN A 140 -1.34 3.05 3.32
N ALA A 141 -2.18 2.85 2.31
CA ALA A 141 -3.53 2.32 2.50
C ALA A 141 -3.54 0.85 2.94
N ILE A 142 -2.62 0.03 2.44
CA ILE A 142 -2.46 -1.38 2.84
C ILE A 142 -2.00 -1.43 4.30
N ILE A 143 -0.94 -0.69 4.63
CA ILE A 143 -0.33 -0.67 5.96
C ILE A 143 -1.32 -0.25 7.06
N ARG A 144 -2.07 0.85 6.87
CA ARG A 144 -3.04 1.35 7.86
C ARG A 144 -4.13 0.37 8.27
N ASN A 145 -4.31 -0.72 7.54
CA ASN A 145 -5.33 -1.71 7.84
C ASN A 145 -4.76 -3.11 8.08
N ALA A 146 -3.62 -3.44 7.45
CA ALA A 146 -2.99 -4.73 7.60
C ALA A 146 -2.16 -4.86 8.88
N VAL A 147 -1.55 -3.76 9.35
CA VAL A 147 -0.68 -3.75 10.54
C VAL A 147 -1.44 -4.09 11.83
N CYS A 148 -2.76 -3.85 11.88
CA CYS A 148 -3.63 -4.24 12.99
C CYS A 148 -4.15 -5.68 12.91
N ILE A 149 -3.93 -6.41 11.80
CA ILE A 149 -4.43 -7.77 11.65
C ILE A 149 -3.53 -8.71 12.47
N GLY A 150 -4.07 -9.25 13.57
CA GLY A 150 -3.39 -10.24 14.39
C GLY A 150 -2.39 -9.66 15.41
N VAL A 151 -2.39 -8.34 15.62
CA VAL A 151 -1.63 -7.66 16.67
C VAL A 151 -2.62 -7.12 17.68
N GLU A 152 -2.47 -7.47 18.96
CA GLU A 152 -3.24 -6.81 20.00
C GLU A 152 -2.88 -5.33 19.99
N VAL A 153 -3.89 -4.46 20.15
CA VAL A 153 -3.74 -3.02 19.95
C VAL A 153 -2.56 -2.49 20.79
N GLU A 154 -2.31 -3.07 21.96
CA GLU A 154 -1.25 -2.67 22.91
C GLU A 154 0.20 -3.02 22.49
N ASP A 155 0.41 -3.85 21.46
CA ASP A 155 1.74 -4.35 21.06
C ASP A 155 2.48 -3.41 20.09
N GLN A 156 2.78 -2.20 20.57
CA GLN A 156 3.51 -1.17 19.82
C GLN A 156 4.92 -1.61 19.38
N MET A 157 5.55 -2.48 20.17
CA MET A 157 6.88 -3.02 19.87
C MET A 157 6.89 -3.82 18.57
N THR A 158 5.77 -4.47 18.24
CA THR A 158 5.65 -5.29 17.04
C THR A 158 5.54 -4.43 15.78
N TRP A 159 5.00 -3.21 15.89
CA TRP A 159 4.97 -2.26 14.77
C TRP A 159 6.32 -1.57 14.55
N VAL A 160 7.05 -1.29 15.63
CA VAL A 160 8.43 -0.76 15.53
C VAL A 160 9.34 -1.80 14.87
N ALA A 161 9.25 -3.07 15.29
CA ALA A 161 10.03 -4.14 14.69
C ALA A 161 9.74 -4.34 13.19
N ASP A 162 8.46 -4.34 12.79
CA ASP A 162 8.08 -4.42 11.37
C ASP A 162 8.64 -3.24 10.56
N ALA A 163 8.57 -2.03 11.12
CA ALA A 163 9.08 -0.83 10.45
C ALA A 163 10.60 -0.85 10.29
N GLU A 164 11.34 -1.33 11.30
CA GLU A 164 12.79 -1.55 11.23
C GLU A 164 13.15 -2.60 10.19
N GLU A 165 12.40 -3.70 10.10
CA GLU A 165 12.62 -4.73 9.08
C GLU A 165 12.38 -4.18 7.66
N CYS A 166 11.35 -3.35 7.46
CA CYS A 166 11.12 -2.66 6.19
C CYS A 166 12.25 -1.67 5.86
N GLU A 167 12.84 -1.01 6.87
CA GLU A 167 14.01 -0.12 6.70
C GLU A 167 15.25 -0.90 6.24
N GLU A 168 15.52 -2.07 6.84
CA GLU A 168 16.61 -2.96 6.41
C GLU A 168 16.45 -3.43 4.95
N ARG A 169 15.20 -3.60 4.50
CA ARG A 169 14.85 -3.96 3.12
C ARG A 169 14.79 -2.76 2.16
N ALA A 170 15.13 -1.56 2.63
CA ALA A 170 15.09 -0.31 1.88
C ALA A 170 13.68 0.12 1.39
N SER A 171 12.61 -0.38 2.04
CA SER A 171 11.22 0.02 1.78
C SER A 171 10.80 1.13 2.76
N ILE A 172 11.27 2.34 2.47
CA ILE A 172 11.19 3.50 3.37
C ILE A 172 9.77 4.05 3.48
N GLU A 173 9.02 4.14 2.37
CA GLU A 173 7.62 4.61 2.40
C GLU A 173 6.73 3.64 3.17
N THR A 174 7.03 2.34 3.10
CA THR A 174 6.36 1.31 3.87
C THR A 174 6.64 1.49 5.36
N ALA A 175 7.91 1.69 5.75
CA ALA A 175 8.28 2.00 7.14
C ALA A 175 7.62 3.30 7.65
N ARG A 176 7.62 4.37 6.84
CA ARG A 176 6.91 5.63 7.15
C ARG A 176 5.43 5.40 7.39
N ALA A 177 4.78 4.62 6.53
CA ALA A 177 3.37 4.30 6.67
C ALA A 177 3.06 3.55 7.98
N ILE A 178 3.97 2.65 8.40
CA ILE A 178 3.81 1.89 9.65
C ILE A 178 3.91 2.83 10.85
N TYR A 179 4.92 3.72 10.87
CA TYR A 179 5.05 4.73 11.92
C TYR A 179 3.86 5.70 11.94
N ASP A 180 3.44 6.23 10.80
CA ASP A 180 2.27 7.11 10.70
C ASP A 180 0.99 6.44 11.26
N HIS A 181 0.83 5.15 10.98
CA HIS A 181 -0.28 4.40 11.52
C HIS A 181 -0.16 4.22 13.05
N ALA A 182 1.00 3.78 13.54
CA ALA A 182 1.26 3.63 14.97
C ALA A 182 0.99 4.92 15.75
N LEU A 183 1.43 6.06 15.21
CA LEU A 183 1.23 7.38 15.80
C LEU A 183 -0.24 7.83 15.78
N SER A 184 -1.00 7.42 14.76
CA SER A 184 -2.44 7.72 14.67
C SER A 184 -3.29 6.93 15.68
N VAL A 185 -2.87 5.70 16.01
CA VAL A 185 -3.57 4.84 16.97
C VAL A 185 -3.21 5.24 18.39
N PHE A 186 -1.95 5.63 18.64
CA PHE A 186 -1.46 5.97 19.97
C PHE A 186 -0.72 7.29 20.03
N PRO A 187 -1.44 8.41 20.23
CA PRO A 187 -0.81 9.72 20.31
C PRO A 187 -0.15 10.04 21.67
N THR A 188 -0.38 9.25 22.74
CA THR A 188 -0.10 9.70 24.13
C THR A 188 0.95 8.89 24.89
N LYS A 189 1.53 9.55 25.91
CA LYS A 189 2.51 9.20 27.00
C LYS A 189 3.37 7.93 27.00
N THR A 190 3.00 6.81 26.37
CA THR A 190 3.77 5.55 26.39
C THR A 190 4.70 5.36 25.17
N ASN A 191 4.70 6.32 24.24
CA ASN A 191 5.14 6.09 22.86
C ASN A 191 6.36 6.92 22.45
N GLU A 192 7.16 7.39 23.41
CA GLU A 192 8.37 8.16 23.13
C GLU A 192 9.31 7.42 22.17
N SER A 193 9.44 6.11 22.32
CA SER A 193 10.23 5.25 21.43
C SER A 193 9.76 5.31 19.97
N VAL A 194 8.45 5.26 19.71
CA VAL A 194 7.87 5.28 18.36
C VAL A 194 8.12 6.64 17.69
N TRP A 195 7.90 7.74 18.42
CA TRP A 195 8.19 9.08 17.91
C TRP A 195 9.67 9.31 17.62
N LEU A 196 10.55 8.81 18.49
CA LEU A 196 12.00 8.88 18.28
C LEU A 196 12.44 8.08 17.05
N LYS A 197 11.91 6.86 16.88
CA LYS A 197 12.20 6.01 15.72
C LYS A 197 11.69 6.61 14.41
N ALA A 198 10.47 7.15 14.41
CA ALA A 198 9.94 7.88 13.26
C ALA A 198 10.77 9.12 12.91
N ALA A 199 11.20 9.89 13.92
CA ALA A 199 12.08 11.05 13.69
C ALA A 199 13.47 10.64 13.18
N GLN A 200 13.99 9.50 13.62
CA GLN A 200 15.26 8.97 13.14
C GLN A 200 15.15 8.48 11.68
N LEU A 201 14.03 7.85 11.30
CA LEU A 201 13.73 7.47 9.93
C LEU A 201 13.70 8.71 9.02
N GLU A 202 12.96 9.76 9.40
CA GLU A 202 12.89 10.99 8.58
C GLU A 202 14.21 11.75 8.54
N LYS A 203 15.02 11.66 9.58
CA LYS A 203 16.37 12.23 9.56
C LYS A 203 17.32 11.49 8.62
N ASN A 204 17.19 10.17 8.51
CA ASN A 204 18.06 9.34 7.67
C ASN A 204 17.62 9.35 6.19
N HIS A 205 16.32 9.28 5.94
CA HIS A 205 15.76 9.04 4.60
C HIS A 205 14.73 10.09 4.15
N GLY A 206 14.34 11.02 5.03
CA GLY A 206 13.31 12.02 4.80
C GLY A 206 13.79 13.36 4.30
N THR A 207 12.82 14.24 4.11
CA THR A 207 13.07 15.66 3.84
C THR A 207 13.02 16.45 5.14
N ARG A 208 13.67 17.61 5.15
CA ARG A 208 13.69 18.51 6.30
C ARG A 208 12.27 18.96 6.68
N GLU A 209 11.42 19.15 5.68
CA GLU A 209 10.02 19.53 5.85
C GLU A 209 9.21 18.40 6.50
N SER A 210 9.46 17.14 6.11
CA SER A 210 8.81 15.98 6.72
C SER A 210 9.21 15.80 8.19
N LEU A 211 10.51 15.97 8.50
CA LEU A 211 11.04 15.91 9.85
C LEU A 211 10.47 17.04 10.72
N ASP A 212 10.43 18.27 10.21
CA ASP A 212 9.87 19.42 10.92
C ASP A 212 8.36 19.26 11.20
N ALA A 213 7.62 18.75 10.21
CA ALA A 213 6.20 18.46 10.35
C ALA A 213 5.95 17.37 11.39
N LEU A 214 6.78 16.33 11.42
CA LEU A 214 6.72 15.26 12.42
C LEU A 214 7.02 15.79 13.82
N LEU A 215 8.10 16.54 14.00
CA LEU A 215 8.52 17.08 15.30
C LEU A 215 7.50 18.10 15.84
N THR A 216 6.91 18.92 14.98
CA THR A 216 5.83 19.84 15.38
C THR A 216 4.60 19.08 15.89
N LYS A 217 4.20 18.00 15.22
CA LYS A 217 3.12 17.12 15.70
C LYS A 217 3.49 16.43 17.01
N ALA A 218 4.74 15.96 17.12
CA ALA A 218 5.25 15.23 18.28
C ALA A 218 5.17 16.08 19.55
N VAL A 219 5.58 17.34 19.45
CA VAL A 219 5.54 18.33 20.53
C VAL A 219 4.11 18.61 21.02
N ILE A 220 3.14 18.70 20.11
CA ILE A 220 1.72 18.92 20.46
C ILE A 220 1.13 17.71 21.18
N CYS A 221 1.46 16.50 20.70
CA CYS A 221 0.97 15.26 21.28
C CYS A 221 1.68 14.86 22.58
N MET A 222 2.97 15.23 22.72
CA MET A 222 3.82 14.86 23.85
C MET A 222 4.62 16.07 24.36
N PRO A 223 3.98 16.98 25.12
CA PRO A 223 4.64 18.17 25.64
C PRO A 223 5.75 17.85 26.65
N HIS A 224 5.69 16.68 27.31
CA HIS A 224 6.65 16.28 28.34
C HIS A 224 7.92 15.58 27.81
N ALA A 225 8.00 15.27 26.52
CA ALA A 225 9.12 14.52 25.95
C ALA A 225 10.26 15.45 25.55
N GLU A 226 11.18 15.72 26.50
CA GLU A 226 12.31 16.66 26.32
C GLU A 226 13.19 16.32 25.10
N VAL A 227 13.43 15.03 24.84
CA VAL A 227 14.29 14.58 23.74
C VAL A 227 13.76 15.06 22.37
N LEU A 228 12.44 15.03 22.16
CA LEU A 228 11.82 15.47 20.90
C LEU A 228 11.92 16.99 20.71
N TRP A 229 11.77 17.77 21.79
CA TRP A 229 12.01 19.21 21.78
C TRP A 229 13.46 19.55 21.44
N LEU A 230 14.41 18.85 22.06
CA LEU A 230 15.84 19.03 21.79
C LEU A 230 16.21 18.67 20.35
N MET A 231 15.61 17.61 19.79
CA MET A 231 15.79 17.24 18.39
C MET A 231 15.31 18.35 17.45
N GLY A 232 14.12 18.91 17.67
CA GLY A 232 13.59 20.03 16.88
C GLY A 232 14.45 21.29 16.98
N ALA A 233 14.85 21.67 18.19
CA ALA A 233 15.72 22.82 18.40
C ALA A 233 17.08 22.65 17.72
N LYS A 234 17.67 21.44 17.81
CA LYS A 234 18.95 21.11 17.15
C LYS A 234 18.85 21.19 15.64
N GLU A 235 17.77 20.68 15.04
CA GLU A 235 17.57 20.74 13.60
C GLU A 235 17.46 22.19 13.10
N LYS A 236 16.66 23.04 13.77
CA LYS A 236 16.57 24.47 13.45
C LYS A 236 17.90 25.21 13.64
N SER A 237 18.69 24.81 14.65
CA SER A 237 20.03 25.37 14.87
C SER A 237 21.01 24.97 13.77
N LEU A 238 20.96 23.73 13.27
CA LEU A 238 21.80 23.28 12.15
C LEU A 238 21.50 24.04 10.86
N LEU A 239 20.25 24.50 10.71
CA LEU A 239 19.83 25.39 9.61
C LEU A 239 20.27 26.85 9.79
N GLY A 240 21.01 27.17 10.85
CA GLY A 240 21.44 28.54 11.17
C GLY A 240 20.33 29.41 11.74
N ASN A 241 19.14 28.87 11.99
CA ASN A 241 18.00 29.61 12.51
C ASN A 241 17.96 29.55 14.04
N LEU A 242 18.89 30.29 14.67
CA LEU A 242 19.05 30.33 16.12
C LEU A 242 17.84 30.93 16.85
N THR A 243 17.08 31.82 16.20
CA THR A 243 15.87 32.41 16.78
C THR A 243 14.75 31.37 16.88
N ALA A 244 14.52 30.59 15.82
CA ALA A 244 13.55 29.49 15.86
C ALA A 244 13.95 28.40 16.87
N ALA A 245 15.24 28.02 16.93
CA ALA A 245 15.72 27.05 17.90
C ALA A 245 15.49 27.49 19.35
N ARG A 246 15.72 28.79 19.66
CA ARG A 246 15.46 29.36 20.99
C ARG A 246 13.98 29.42 21.32
N ALA A 247 13.13 29.76 20.35
CA ALA A 247 11.68 29.77 20.55
C ALA A 247 11.16 28.37 20.94
N ILE A 248 11.61 27.32 20.23
CA ILE A 248 11.27 25.92 20.53
C ILE A 248 11.71 25.54 21.96
N LEU A 249 12.91 25.92 22.39
CA LEU A 249 13.38 25.63 23.75
C LEU A 249 12.61 26.40 24.84
N GLN A 250 12.19 27.63 24.55
CA GLN A 250 11.34 28.41 25.46
C GLN A 250 9.95 27.77 25.61
N GLU A 251 9.36 27.31 24.50
CA GLU A 251 8.10 26.57 24.52
C GLU A 251 8.24 25.23 25.25
N ALA A 252 9.36 24.53 25.08
CA ALA A 252 9.67 23.31 25.81
C ALA A 252 9.72 23.55 27.32
N HIS A 253 10.43 24.59 27.76
CA HIS A 253 10.56 24.95 29.18
C HIS A 253 9.21 25.36 29.79
N ALA A 254 8.35 26.05 29.05
CA ALA A 254 6.99 26.38 29.50
C ALA A 254 6.09 25.14 29.62
N SER A 255 6.33 24.12 28.78
CA SER A 255 5.53 22.89 28.71
C SER A 255 6.01 21.81 29.69
N ILE A 256 7.23 21.93 30.22
CA ILE A 256 7.85 20.99 31.16
C ILE A 256 8.13 21.72 32.48
N PRO A 257 7.20 21.68 33.47
CA PRO A 257 7.34 22.46 34.70
C PRO A 257 8.50 22.04 35.63
N ASN A 258 9.12 20.87 35.40
CA ASN A 258 10.12 20.25 36.28
C ASN A 258 11.41 19.85 35.54
N SER A 259 11.94 20.70 34.66
CA SER A 259 13.30 20.54 34.12
C SER A 259 14.26 21.38 34.99
N GLU A 260 14.68 20.81 36.12
CA GLU A 260 15.90 21.23 36.85
C GLU A 260 17.10 20.44 36.36
#